data_AF-F0T1B1-F1
#
_entry.id   AF-F0T1B1-F1
#
_cell.length_a   1.000
_cell.length_b   1.000
_cell.length_c   1.000
_cell.angle_alpha   90.00
_cell.angle_beta   90.00
_cell.angle_gamma   90.00
#
_symmetry.space_group_name_H-M   'P 1'
#
loop_
_entity.id
_entity.type
_entity.pdbx_description
1 polymer ?
#
loop_
_entity_poly.entity_id
_entity_poly.type
_entity_poly.pdbx_seq_one_letter_code
_entity_poly.pdbx_strand_id
1 'polypeptide(L)'
;MSSIVIMLSSLILLAIFVGIVFLQKLLTKKHILLGLIFPLISLFNSMIIDIEIISMINNFYSGPRTMEKYQNGTLIQKSTITTNIDIPNTILVLAISNISTIVLFVMFFVDRKKIKRQKELAKMNISDLE
;
A
#
# COMPACT_ATOMS: atom_id res chain seq x y z
N MET A 1 -13.96 3.35 21.29
CA MET A 1 -12.84 2.45 21.68
C MET A 1 -11.88 3.23 22.56
N SER A 2 -11.34 2.63 23.63
CA SER A 2 -10.39 3.34 24.53
C SER A 2 -9.11 3.69 23.78
N SER A 3 -8.55 4.89 24.00
CA SER A 3 -7.29 5.34 23.37
C SER A 3 -6.13 4.37 23.61
N ILE A 4 -6.14 3.69 24.76
CA ILE A 4 -5.18 2.63 25.10
C ILE A 4 -5.24 1.45 24.13
N VAL A 5 -6.45 1.04 23.72
CA VAL A 5 -6.63 -0.06 22.77
C VAL A 5 -6.05 0.31 21.41
N ILE A 6 -6.29 1.54 20.95
CA ILE A 6 -5.77 2.04 19.67
C ILE A 6 -4.23 2.07 19.70
N MET A 7 -3.63 2.58 20.78
CA MET A 7 -2.17 2.62 20.94
C MET A 7 -1.57 1.21 20.90
N LEU A 8 -2.14 0.27 21.65
CA LEU A 8 -1.64 -1.11 21.68
C LEU A 8 -1.75 -1.79 20.31
N SER A 9 -2.88 -1.63 19.61
CA SER A 9 -3.07 -2.15 18.26
C SER A 9 -2.05 -1.57 17.27
N SER A 10 -1.74 -0.27 17.35
CA SER A 10 -0.75 0.35 16.47
C SER A 10 0.67 -0.17 16.71
N LEU A 11 1.04 -0.45 17.97
CA LEU A 11 2.35 -1.01 18.31
C LEU A 11 2.51 -2.44 17.79
N ILE A 12 1.47 -3.25 17.93
CA ILE A 12 1.45 -4.63 17.40
C ILE A 12 1.61 -4.62 15.87
N LEU A 13 0.91 -3.72 15.16
CA LEU A 13 1.03 -3.59 13.71
C LEU A 13 2.46 -3.26 13.27
N LEU A 14 3.12 -2.32 13.97
CA LEU A 14 4.53 -1.96 13.73
C LEU A 14 5.47 -3.15 13.92
N ALA A 15 5.28 -3.92 15.00
CA ALA A 15 6.08 -5.12 15.26
C ALA A 15 5.92 -6.17 14.15
N ILE A 16 4.69 -6.39 13.67
CA ILE A 16 4.41 -7.29 12.55
C ILE A 16 5.10 -6.81 11.28
N PHE A 17 5.03 -5.51 10.97
CA PHE A 17 5.65 -4.95 9.76
C PHE A 17 7.16 -5.15 9.75
N VAL A 18 7.84 -4.87 10.87
CA VAL A 18 9.28 -5.14 11.02
C VAL A 18 9.58 -6.63 10.86
N GLY A 19 8.73 -7.50 11.43
CA GLY A 19 8.82 -8.95 11.26
C GLY A 19 8.72 -9.39 9.80
N ILE A 20 7.79 -8.84 9.03
CA ILE A 20 7.61 -9.12 7.60
C ILE A 20 8.87 -8.72 6.81
N VAL A 21 9.40 -7.51 7.05
CA VAL A 21 10.62 -7.03 6.39
C VAL A 21 11.82 -7.93 6.71
N PHE A 22 11.98 -8.29 7.99
CA PHE A 22 13.05 -9.19 8.41
C PHE A 22 12.91 -10.58 7.76
N LEU A 23 11.70 -11.12 7.72
CA LEU A 23 11.42 -12.42 7.12
C LEU A 23 11.65 -12.40 5.60
N GLN A 24 11.22 -11.35 4.92
CA GLN A 24 11.49 -11.14 3.49
C GLN A 24 12.98 -11.18 3.19
N LYS A 25 13.79 -10.48 3.99
CA LYS A 25 15.25 -10.47 3.85
C LYS A 25 15.86 -11.86 4.06
N LEU A 26 15.39 -12.59 5.08
CA LEU A 26 15.86 -13.95 5.37
C LEU A 26 15.53 -14.90 4.21
N LEU A 27 14.30 -14.83 3.69
CA LEU A 27 13.86 -15.66 2.58
C LEU A 27 14.60 -15.32 1.28
N THR A 28 14.84 -14.03 1.00
CA THR A 28 15.58 -13.59 -0.20
C THR A 28 16.99 -14.17 -0.26
N LYS A 29 17.66 -14.31 0.90
CA LYS A 29 18.98 -14.95 0.99
C LYS A 29 18.93 -16.43 0.63
N LYS A 30 17.87 -17.13 1.02
CA LYS A 30 17.70 -18.58 0.80
C LYS A 30 17.23 -18.89 -0.62
N HIS A 31 16.16 -18.22 -1.07
CA HIS A 31 15.57 -18.44 -2.39
C HIS A 31 14.88 -17.18 -2.90
N ILE A 32 15.17 -16.78 -4.15
CA ILE A 32 14.68 -15.52 -4.72
C ILE A 32 13.16 -15.42 -4.74
N LEU A 33 12.47 -16.51 -5.07
CA LEU A 33 11.00 -16.53 -5.14
C LEU A 33 10.34 -16.36 -3.77
N LEU A 34 10.98 -16.86 -2.72
CA LEU A 34 10.45 -16.74 -1.35
C LEU A 34 10.59 -15.30 -0.84
N GLY A 35 11.65 -14.58 -1.25
CA GLY A 35 11.77 -13.15 -0.98
C GLY A 35 10.71 -12.31 -1.71
N LEU A 36 10.29 -12.75 -2.90
CA LEU A 36 9.32 -12.03 -3.72
C LEU A 36 7.86 -12.24 -3.26
N ILE A 37 7.59 -13.24 -2.42
CA ILE A 37 6.23 -13.57 -1.97
C ILE A 37 5.57 -12.39 -1.25
N PHE A 38 6.31 -11.67 -0.40
CA PHE A 38 5.77 -10.55 0.37
C PHE A 38 5.42 -9.34 -0.51
N PRO A 39 6.30 -8.87 -1.42
CA PRO A 39 5.91 -7.87 -2.43
C PRO A 39 4.71 -8.29 -3.27
N LEU A 40 4.62 -9.56 -3.68
CA LEU A 40 3.50 -10.08 -4.48
C LEU A 40 2.18 -10.08 -3.70
N ILE A 41 2.17 -10.62 -2.48
CA ILE A 41 0.99 -10.61 -1.62
C ILE A 41 0.52 -9.17 -1.35
N SER A 42 1.46 -8.27 -1.05
CA SER A 42 1.15 -6.84 -0.87
C SER A 42 0.54 -6.24 -2.11
N LEU A 43 1.05 -6.57 -3.31
CA LEU A 43 0.53 -6.08 -4.59
C LEU A 43 -0.92 -6.52 -4.80
N PHE A 44 -1.23 -7.81 -4.61
CA PHE A 44 -2.60 -8.31 -4.76
C PHE A 44 -3.56 -7.63 -3.79
N ASN A 45 -3.15 -7.47 -2.54
CA ASN A 45 -3.97 -6.81 -1.53
C ASN A 45 -4.20 -5.33 -1.89
N SER A 46 -3.16 -4.67 -2.39
CA SER A 46 -3.24 -3.29 -2.88
C SER A 46 -4.23 -3.14 -4.04
N MET A 47 -4.21 -4.06 -5.00
CA MET A 47 -5.15 -4.05 -6.13
C MET A 47 -6.60 -4.18 -5.68
N ILE A 48 -6.88 -5.03 -4.69
CA ILE A 48 -8.23 -5.19 -4.13
C ILE A 48 -8.70 -3.87 -3.51
N ILE A 49 -7.85 -3.26 -2.68
CA ILE A 49 -8.14 -1.97 -2.02
C ILE A 49 -8.34 -0.86 -3.06
N ASP A 50 -7.49 -0.79 -4.08
CA ASP A 50 -7.59 0.24 -5.12
C ASP A 50 -8.89 0.10 -5.92
N ILE A 51 -9.34 -1.12 -6.21
CA ILE A 51 -10.65 -1.38 -6.84
C ILE A 51 -11.80 -0.87 -5.95
N GLU A 52 -11.73 -1.12 -4.64
CA GLU A 52 -12.73 -0.64 -3.68
C GLU A 52 -12.74 0.89 -3.59
N ILE A 53 -11.56 1.53 -3.53
CA ILE A 53 -11.43 3.00 -3.52
C ILE A 53 -12.02 3.59 -4.79
N ILE A 54 -11.68 3.04 -5.97
CA ILE A 54 -12.22 3.51 -7.25
C ILE A 54 -13.74 3.34 -7.30
N SER A 55 -14.27 2.21 -6.81
CA SER A 55 -15.72 1.99 -6.69
C SER A 55 -16.37 3.03 -5.77
N MET A 56 -15.77 3.33 -4.61
CA MET A 56 -16.26 4.34 -3.68
C MET A 56 -16.28 5.72 -4.34
N ILE A 57 -15.20 6.10 -5.02
CA ILE A 57 -15.08 7.36 -5.76
C ILE A 57 -16.18 7.42 -6.82
N ASN A 58 -16.31 6.40 -7.67
CA ASN A 58 -17.33 6.37 -8.71
C ASN A 58 -18.74 6.50 -8.13
N ASN A 59 -19.07 5.81 -7.04
CA ASN A 59 -20.37 5.95 -6.37
C ASN A 59 -20.55 7.36 -5.77
N PHE A 60 -19.49 7.99 -5.27
CA PHE A 60 -19.53 9.36 -4.78
C PHE A 60 -19.81 10.37 -5.90
N TYR A 61 -19.21 10.17 -7.07
CA TYR A 61 -19.29 11.06 -8.24
C TYR A 61 -20.35 10.64 -9.28
N SER A 62 -21.13 9.58 -9.02
CA SER A 62 -22.17 9.10 -9.93
C SER A 62 -23.40 10.01 -9.92
N GLY A 63 -23.39 10.95 -10.86
CA GLY A 63 -24.55 11.72 -11.28
C GLY A 63 -24.88 12.94 -10.41
N PRO A 64 -25.75 13.83 -10.92
CA PRO A 64 -26.22 15.00 -10.19
C PRO A 64 -26.95 14.57 -8.92
N ARG A 65 -26.43 14.96 -7.75
CA ARG A 65 -27.09 14.71 -6.45
C ARG A 65 -28.05 15.84 -6.16
N THR A 66 -29.30 15.48 -5.87
CA THR A 66 -30.32 16.47 -5.49
C THR A 66 -30.42 16.50 -3.98
N MET A 67 -30.00 17.61 -3.38
CA MET A 67 -30.15 17.86 -1.96
C MET A 67 -31.42 18.69 -1.77
N GLU A 68 -32.39 18.15 -1.04
CA GLU A 68 -33.62 18.83 -0.69
C GLU A 68 -33.55 19.26 0.78
N LYS A 69 -33.64 20.57 1.00
CA LYS A 69 -33.73 21.13 2.35
C LYS A 69 -35.20 21.39 2.66
N TYR A 70 -35.64 20.86 3.79
CA TYR A 70 -36.99 21.04 4.32
C TYR A 70 -36.93 21.85 5.62
N GLN A 71 -37.88 22.77 5.82
CA GLN A 71 -38.10 23.46 7.10
C GLN A 71 -39.59 23.45 7.39
N ASN A 72 -39.98 23.00 8.59
CA ASN A 72 -41.38 22.78 8.98
C ASN A 72 -42.18 21.99 7.90
N GLY A 73 -41.55 21.00 7.26
CA GLY A 73 -42.18 20.16 6.23
C GLY A 73 -42.33 20.81 4.85
N THR A 74 -41.93 22.07 4.66
CA THR A 74 -41.96 22.75 3.35
C THR A 74 -40.59 22.69 2.69
N LEU A 75 -40.54 22.31 1.40
CA LEU A 75 -39.35 22.33 0.56
C LEU A 75 -38.92 23.77 0.32
N ILE A 76 -37.80 24.19 0.92
CA ILE A 76 -37.28 25.57 0.82
C ILE A 76 -36.14 25.69 -0.18
N GLN A 77 -35.42 24.60 -0.46
CA GLN A 77 -34.31 24.63 -1.41
C GLN A 77 -34.08 23.25 -2.02
N LYS A 78 -34.02 23.19 -3.35
CA LYS A 78 -33.60 22.03 -4.13
C LYS A 78 -32.32 22.41 -4.86
N SER A 79 -31.19 21.88 -4.40
CA SER A 79 -29.88 22.13 -5.03
C SER A 79 -29.41 20.87 -5.74
N THR A 80 -29.02 21.02 -7.00
CA THR A 80 -28.39 19.95 -7.77
C THR A 80 -26.88 20.15 -7.73
N ILE A 81 -26.18 19.26 -7.03
CA ILE A 81 -24.72 19.28 -6.93
C ILE A 81 -24.16 18.35 -8.01
N THR A 82 -23.43 18.91 -8.97
CA THR A 82 -22.59 18.16 -9.91
C THR A 82 -21.20 18.02 -9.29
N THR A 83 -20.81 16.81 -8.92
CA THR A 83 -19.47 16.53 -8.39
C THR A 83 -18.57 16.04 -9.53
N ASN A 84 -17.45 16.72 -9.77
CA ASN A 84 -16.43 16.30 -10.72
C ASN A 84 -15.36 15.49 -10.01
N ILE A 85 -14.80 14.47 -10.68
CA ILE A 85 -13.68 13.70 -10.16
C ILE A 85 -12.46 14.61 -10.04
N ASP A 86 -11.94 14.74 -8.83
CA ASP A 86 -10.69 15.43 -8.55
C ASP A 86 -9.51 14.49 -8.89
N ILE A 87 -9.01 14.59 -10.12
CA ILE A 87 -7.96 13.72 -10.66
C ILE A 87 -6.66 13.80 -9.82
N PRO A 88 -6.11 14.99 -9.48
CA PRO A 88 -4.92 15.09 -8.62
C PRO A 88 -5.06 14.36 -7.29
N ASN A 89 -6.16 14.59 -6.57
CA ASN A 89 -6.35 13.95 -5.26
C ASN A 89 -6.57 12.45 -5.37
N THR A 90 -7.22 11.98 -6.43
CA THR A 90 -7.41 10.55 -6.69
C THR A 90 -6.06 9.84 -6.91
N ILE A 91 -5.17 10.44 -7.70
CA ILE A 91 -3.82 9.88 -7.93
C ILE A 91 -3.01 9.85 -6.63
N LEU A 92 -3.11 10.90 -5.81
CA LEU A 92 -2.41 10.95 -4.52
C LEU A 92 -2.89 9.87 -3.55
N VAL A 93 -4.21 9.65 -3.46
CA VAL A 93 -4.79 8.58 -2.64
C VAL A 93 -4.29 7.20 -3.08
N LEU A 94 -4.28 6.93 -4.39
CA LEU A 94 -3.77 5.67 -4.95
C LEU A 94 -2.26 5.51 -4.70
N ALA A 95 -1.47 6.58 -4.76
CA ALA A 95 -0.04 6.50 -4.45
C ALA A 95 0.22 6.19 -2.96
N ILE A 96 -0.56 6.79 -2.07
CA ILE A 96 -0.44 6.58 -0.61
C ILE A 96 -0.92 5.18 -0.23
N SER A 97 -2.01 4.67 -0.81
CA SER A 97 -2.50 3.31 -0.54
C SER A 97 -1.46 2.24 -0.89
N ASN A 98 -0.66 2.49 -1.92
CA ASN A 98 0.35 1.57 -2.43
C ASN A 98 1.74 1.71 -1.79
N ILE A 99 1.93 2.60 -0.80
CA ILE A 99 3.26 2.90 -0.25
C ILE A 99 3.96 1.66 0.31
N SER A 100 3.22 0.80 1.01
CA SER A 100 3.73 -0.45 1.60
C SER A 100 4.25 -1.40 0.52
N THR A 101 3.52 -1.54 -0.58
CA THR A 101 3.91 -2.39 -1.71
C THR A 101 5.21 -1.89 -2.35
N ILE A 102 5.32 -0.58 -2.57
CA ILE A 102 6.53 0.05 -3.12
C ILE A 102 7.74 -0.21 -2.22
N VAL A 103 7.59 -0.02 -0.90
CA VAL A 103 8.66 -0.27 0.08
C VAL A 103 9.15 -1.71 0.03
N LEU A 104 8.25 -2.70 -0.01
CA LEU A 104 8.62 -4.12 -0.05
C LEU A 104 9.35 -4.47 -1.36
N PHE A 105 8.90 -3.96 -2.50
CA PHE A 105 9.60 -4.15 -3.78
C PHE A 105 11.00 -3.53 -3.77
N VAL A 106 11.13 -2.29 -3.30
CA VAL A 106 12.43 -1.61 -3.21
C VAL A 106 13.39 -2.41 -2.32
N MET A 107 12.93 -2.84 -1.15
CA MET A 107 13.74 -3.67 -0.25
C MET A 107 14.19 -4.99 -0.92
N PHE A 108 13.27 -5.68 -1.61
CA PHE A 108 13.60 -6.90 -2.35
C PHE A 108 14.74 -6.67 -3.37
N PHE A 109 14.63 -5.62 -4.20
CA PHE A 109 15.63 -5.33 -5.21
C PHE A 109 16.99 -4.91 -4.61
N VAL A 110 16.97 -4.13 -3.52
CA VAL A 110 18.18 -3.74 -2.79
C VAL A 110 18.89 -4.97 -2.22
N ASP A 111 18.16 -5.84 -1.53
CA ASP A 111 18.73 -7.05 -0.95
C ASP A 111 19.30 -7.99 -2.03
N ARG A 112 18.60 -8.14 -3.16
CA ARG A 112 19.09 -8.94 -4.29
C ARG A 112 20.41 -8.39 -4.84
N LYS A 113 20.50 -7.08 -5.06
CA LYS A 113 21.75 -6.45 -5.54
C LYS A 113 22.90 -6.70 -4.57
N LYS A 114 22.64 -6.56 -3.26
CA LYS A 114 23.64 -6.81 -2.21
C LYS A 114 24.13 -8.25 -2.20
N ILE A 115 23.24 -9.23 -2.30
CA ILE A 115 23.60 -10.67 -2.34
C ILE A 115 24.43 -10.99 -3.58
N LYS A 116 24.07 -10.45 -4.75
CA LYS A 116 24.82 -10.67 -5.99
C LYS A 116 26.25 -10.13 -5.88
N ARG A 117 26.41 -8.90 -5.40
CA ARG A 117 27.73 -8.28 -5.18
C ARG A 117 28.60 -9.09 -4.23
N GLN A 118 28.02 -9.61 -3.14
CA GLN A 118 28.76 -10.45 -2.19
C GLN A 118 29.26 -11.75 -2.82
N LYS A 119 28.47 -12.37 -3.70
CA LYS A 119 28.89 -13.56 -4.45
C LYS A 119 30.03 -13.26 -5.43
N GLU A 120 29.98 -12.10 -6.11
CA GLU A 120 31.05 -11.67 -7.03
C GLU A 120 32.36 -11.40 -6.28
N LEU A 121 32.31 -10.69 -5.14
CA LEU A 121 33.49 -10.45 -4.30
C LEU A 121 34.09 -11.74 -3.74
N ALA A 122 33.25 -12.68 -3.29
CA ALA A 122 33.72 -13.97 -2.81
C ALA A 122 34.39 -14.79 -3.92
N LYS A 123 33.90 -14.68 -5.17
CA LYS A 123 34.50 -15.34 -6.32
C LYS A 123 35.88 -14.77 -6.67
N MET A 124 36.03 -13.44 -6.61
CA MET A 124 37.32 -12.77 -6.85
C MET A 124 38.36 -13.22 -5.82
N ASN A 125 37.99 -13.21 -4.53
CA ASN A 125 38.89 -13.59 -3.46
C ASN A 125 39.41 -15.03 -3.59
N ILE A 126 38.59 -15.98 -4.04
CA ILE A 126 39.01 -17.37 -4.23
C ILE A 126 39.98 -17.52 -5.41
N SER A 127 39.77 -16.77 -6.50
CA SER A 127 40.61 -16.87 -7.70
C SER A 127 42.02 -16.31 -7.52
N ASP A 128 42.24 -15.42 -6.55
CA ASP A 128 43.56 -14.86 -6.21
C ASP A 128 44.37 -15.78 -5.28
N LEU A 129 43.72 -16.81 -4.73
CA LEU A 129 44.27 -17.75 -3.73
C LEU A 129 44.75 -19.08 -4.35
N GLU A 130 44.44 -19.35 -5.62
CA GLU A 130 44.99 -20.46 -6.44
C GLU A 130 46.14 -19.98 -7.32
#